data_AF-A0A4Y4K5C6-F1
#
_entry.id   AF-A0A4Y4K5C6-F1
#
_cell.length_a   1.000
_cell.length_b   1.000
_cell.length_c   1.000
_cell.angle_alpha   90.00
_cell.angle_beta   90.00
_cell.angle_gamma   90.00
#
_symmetry.space_group_name_H-M   'P 1'
#
loop_
_entity.id
_entity.type
_entity.pdbx_description
1 polymer ?
#
loop_
_entity_poly.entity_id
_entity_poly.type
_entity_poly.pdbx_seq_one_letter_code
_entity_poly.pdbx_strand_id
1 'polypeptide(L)'
;MVGSPSTVPVPVPSPRRPPVPGDGGRQSRHRLCRRHWYENELGWATVPGAPVRLVVGRHFDVLDVPAEAGRAALRHLGPGSPVALRGDRMRLLMAAGSAEELPGLLEWLEWGPSALGLDLVALGAGALMDAPPPPGAGPLGPRPVSPGRSGSQGAAVWLRPPGSACEVEASLPTLSAVGAGGGTPDLVRLVDTVATHVHRIRLRRACAQPFPFHEGPAQAPDQPLAFS
;
A
#
# COMPACT_ATOMS: atom_id res chain seq x y z
N MET A 1 9.51 87.02 -9.50
CA MET A 1 9.96 85.64 -9.79
C MET A 1 9.47 84.74 -8.67
N VAL A 2 8.36 84.04 -8.88
CA VAL A 2 7.86 83.00 -7.97
C VAL A 2 7.92 81.70 -8.77
N GLY A 3 8.77 80.77 -8.33
CA GLY A 3 8.96 79.47 -8.96
C GLY A 3 7.88 78.49 -8.50
N SER A 4 7.26 77.80 -9.45
CA SER A 4 6.33 76.68 -9.19
C SER A 4 7.11 75.42 -8.79
N PRO A 5 6.71 74.68 -7.75
CA PRO A 5 7.24 73.34 -7.53
C PRO A 5 6.51 72.33 -8.42
N SER A 6 7.27 71.63 -9.27
CA SER A 6 6.81 70.45 -10.03
C SER A 6 6.56 69.27 -9.08
N THR A 7 5.31 68.87 -8.91
CA THR A 7 4.94 67.61 -8.23
C THR A 7 5.07 66.45 -9.20
N VAL A 8 5.98 65.52 -8.91
CA VAL A 8 6.16 64.27 -9.66
C VAL A 8 5.11 63.25 -9.17
N PRO A 9 4.33 62.59 -10.05
CA PRO A 9 3.37 61.57 -9.61
C PRO A 9 4.10 60.28 -9.21
N VAL A 10 3.83 59.80 -7.99
CA VAL A 10 4.31 58.51 -7.50
C VAL A 10 3.51 57.39 -8.19
N PRO A 11 4.17 56.41 -8.84
CA PRO A 11 3.46 55.32 -9.50
C PRO A 11 2.84 54.39 -8.45
N VAL A 12 1.51 54.35 -8.41
CA VAL A 12 0.75 53.40 -7.59
C VAL A 12 0.94 51.99 -8.17
N PRO A 13 1.39 50.99 -7.39
CA PRO A 13 1.54 49.64 -7.90
C PRO A 13 0.17 49.08 -8.29
N SER A 14 0.08 48.57 -9.52
CA SER A 14 -1.14 47.97 -10.07
C SER A 14 -1.71 46.90 -9.13
N PRO A 15 -3.05 46.77 -9.04
CA PRO A 15 -3.68 45.76 -8.19
C PRO A 15 -3.17 44.37 -8.59
N ARG A 16 -2.55 43.67 -7.64
CA ARG A 16 -2.02 42.33 -7.87
C ARG A 16 -3.16 41.43 -8.31
N ARG A 17 -3.05 40.90 -9.53
CA ARG A 17 -3.93 39.84 -10.05
C ARG A 17 -3.97 38.72 -9.01
N PRO A 18 -5.16 38.26 -8.54
CA PRO A 18 -5.21 37.15 -7.62
C PRO A 18 -4.50 35.94 -8.26
N PRO A 19 -3.70 35.18 -7.49
CA PRO A 19 -3.04 34.01 -8.03
C PRO A 19 -4.10 33.08 -8.60
N VAL A 20 -3.98 32.76 -9.89
CA VAL A 20 -4.73 31.66 -10.50
C VAL A 20 -4.52 30.45 -9.60
N PRO A 21 -5.56 29.71 -9.17
CA PRO A 21 -5.38 28.55 -8.31
C PRO A 21 -4.51 27.54 -9.06
N GLY A 22 -3.20 27.54 -8.79
CA GLY A 22 -2.29 26.57 -9.35
C GLY A 22 -2.67 25.17 -8.88
N ASP A 23 -2.17 24.15 -9.56
CA ASP A 23 -2.44 22.75 -9.21
C ASP A 23 -2.07 22.43 -7.75
N GLY A 24 -1.14 23.17 -7.14
CA GLY A 24 -0.83 23.06 -5.71
C GLY A 24 -2.01 23.36 -4.79
N GLY A 25 -2.84 24.36 -5.10
CA GLY A 25 -4.04 24.69 -4.31
C GLY A 25 -5.11 23.61 -4.40
N ARG A 26 -5.29 23.03 -5.60
CA ARG A 26 -6.22 21.92 -5.82
C ARG A 26 -5.77 20.64 -5.11
N GLN A 27 -4.49 20.31 -5.20
CA GLN A 27 -3.90 19.14 -4.52
C GLN A 27 -3.97 19.28 -2.99
N SER A 28 -3.71 20.48 -2.45
CA SER A 28 -3.86 20.74 -1.01
C SER A 28 -5.29 20.58 -0.51
N ARG A 29 -6.28 21.09 -1.26
CA ARG A 29 -7.71 20.86 -0.94
C ARG A 29 -8.06 19.37 -0.97
N HIS A 30 -7.61 18.64 -1.99
CA HIS A 30 -7.87 17.20 -2.08
C HIS A 30 -7.23 16.42 -0.91
N ARG A 31 -6.02 16.80 -0.47
CA ARG A 31 -5.38 16.21 0.72
C ARG A 31 -6.19 16.48 1.99
N LEU A 32 -6.68 17.71 2.18
CA LEU A 32 -7.52 18.06 3.33
C LEU A 32 -8.85 17.30 3.33
N CYS A 33 -9.55 17.23 2.19
CA CYS A 33 -10.79 16.46 2.06
C CYS A 33 -10.56 14.97 2.35
N ARG A 34 -9.46 14.40 1.83
CA ARG A 34 -9.08 13.00 2.12
C ARG A 34 -8.88 12.77 3.61
N ARG A 35 -8.08 13.61 4.26
CA ARG A 35 -7.84 13.56 5.70
C ARG A 35 -9.15 13.66 6.50
N HIS A 36 -9.99 14.63 6.16
CA HIS A 36 -11.26 14.86 6.83
C HIS A 36 -12.18 13.64 6.74
N TRP A 37 -12.25 12.97 5.59
CA TRP A 37 -13.05 11.76 5.44
C TRP A 37 -12.55 10.63 6.36
N TYR A 38 -11.24 10.36 6.39
CA TYR A 38 -10.68 9.33 7.26
C TYR A 38 -10.89 9.62 8.74
N GLU A 39 -10.69 10.87 9.17
CA GLU A 39 -10.80 11.25 10.57
C GLU A 39 -12.26 11.29 11.05
N ASN A 40 -13.21 11.71 10.21
CA ASN A 40 -14.62 11.88 10.63
C ASN A 40 -15.52 10.68 10.31
N GLU A 41 -15.36 10.05 9.15
CA GLU A 41 -16.22 8.92 8.74
C GLU A 41 -15.71 7.58 9.28
N LEU A 42 -14.38 7.41 9.33
CA LEU A 42 -13.76 6.17 9.79
C LEU A 42 -13.14 6.27 11.18
N GLY A 43 -12.99 7.48 11.73
CA GLY A 43 -12.31 7.69 13.02
C GLY A 43 -10.81 7.38 12.97
N TRP A 44 -10.22 7.20 11.79
CA TRP A 44 -8.84 6.76 11.63
C TRP A 44 -7.87 7.94 11.67
N ALA A 45 -6.90 7.87 12.58
CA ALA A 45 -5.87 8.88 12.72
C ALA A 45 -5.02 8.99 11.46
N THR A 46 -4.83 10.22 10.96
CA THR A 46 -3.99 10.50 9.80
C THR A 46 -2.80 11.38 10.17
N VAL A 47 -1.69 11.20 9.45
CA VAL A 47 -0.51 12.06 9.50
C VAL A 47 -0.48 12.91 8.22
N PRO A 48 -0.32 14.24 8.33
CA PRO A 48 -0.18 15.10 7.16
C PRO A 48 1.03 14.68 6.31
N GLY A 49 0.84 14.68 4.99
CA GLY A 49 1.87 14.27 4.03
C GLY A 49 1.39 14.35 2.59
N ALA A 50 2.32 14.17 1.65
CA ALA A 50 2.04 13.98 0.24
C ALA A 50 2.67 12.66 -0.23
N PRO A 51 1.96 11.52 -0.16
CA PRO A 51 0.53 11.35 0.15
C PRO A 51 0.19 11.43 1.66
N VAL A 52 -1.10 11.61 1.98
CA VAL A 52 -1.63 11.48 3.35
C VAL A 52 -1.37 10.05 3.83
N ARG A 53 -1.02 9.87 5.11
CA ARG A 53 -0.73 8.56 5.69
C ARG A 53 -1.70 8.25 6.84
N LEU A 54 -2.11 7.00 6.97
CA LEU A 54 -2.92 6.46 8.07
C LEU A 54 -2.00 5.88 9.13
N VAL A 55 -2.34 6.10 10.40
CA VAL A 55 -1.67 5.46 11.53
C VAL A 55 -2.21 4.04 11.69
N VAL A 56 -1.31 3.07 11.66
CA VAL A 56 -1.61 1.63 11.78
C VAL A 56 -1.39 1.17 13.22
N GLY A 57 -2.10 0.10 13.62
CA GLY A 57 -2.07 -0.54 14.93
C GLY A 57 -2.79 0.19 16.05
N ARG A 58 -3.73 1.07 15.71
CA ARG A 58 -4.73 1.59 16.68
C ARG A 58 -6.11 0.94 16.47
N HIS A 59 -6.58 0.94 15.23
CA HIS A 59 -7.87 0.36 14.83
C HIS A 59 -7.70 -0.92 14.02
N PHE A 60 -6.61 -1.01 13.27
CA PHE A 60 -6.31 -2.13 12.38
C PHE A 60 -4.80 -2.24 12.19
N ASP A 61 -4.34 -3.46 11.92
CA ASP A 61 -3.02 -3.75 11.39
C ASP A 61 -3.11 -3.98 9.87
N VAL A 62 -1.96 -3.98 9.18
CA VAL A 62 -1.92 -4.18 7.72
C VAL A 62 -0.92 -5.27 7.37
N LEU A 63 -1.37 -6.25 6.58
CA LEU A 63 -0.52 -7.24 5.93
C LEU A 63 -0.26 -6.81 4.48
N ASP A 64 0.97 -6.39 4.20
CA ASP A 64 1.46 -6.01 2.88
C ASP A 64 2.10 -7.25 2.21
N VAL A 65 1.58 -7.63 1.04
CA VAL A 65 1.89 -8.90 0.34
C VAL A 65 1.97 -8.69 -1.17
N PRO A 66 2.57 -9.61 -1.95
CA PRO A 66 2.50 -9.55 -3.40
C PRO A 66 1.04 -9.64 -3.85
N ALA A 67 0.63 -8.81 -4.81
CA ALA A 67 -0.76 -8.72 -5.23
C ALA A 67 -1.32 -10.04 -5.80
N GLU A 68 -0.47 -10.88 -6.39
CA GLU A 68 -0.85 -12.23 -6.82
C GLU A 68 -1.20 -13.13 -5.61
N ALA A 69 -0.41 -13.09 -4.54
CA ALA A 69 -0.69 -13.86 -3.33
C ALA A 69 -1.90 -13.32 -2.56
N GLY A 70 -2.00 -11.99 -2.42
CA GLY A 70 -3.14 -11.34 -1.78
C GLY A 70 -4.46 -11.65 -2.48
N ARG A 71 -4.49 -11.67 -3.83
CA ARG A 71 -5.68 -12.05 -4.62
C ARG A 71 -6.20 -13.44 -4.28
N ALA A 72 -5.30 -14.41 -4.09
CA ALA A 72 -5.72 -15.75 -3.69
C ALA A 72 -6.34 -15.74 -2.29
N ALA A 73 -5.79 -14.94 -1.37
CA ALA A 73 -6.23 -14.85 0.01
C ALA A 73 -7.57 -14.12 0.19
N LEU A 74 -8.05 -13.35 -0.80
CA LEU A 74 -9.33 -12.62 -0.74
C LEU A 74 -10.56 -13.50 -0.47
N ARG A 75 -10.48 -14.81 -0.74
CA ARG A 75 -11.54 -15.78 -0.46
C ARG A 75 -11.78 -16.03 1.02
N HIS A 76 -10.78 -15.73 1.86
CA HIS A 76 -10.83 -15.87 3.31
C HIS A 76 -11.23 -14.58 4.02
N LEU A 77 -11.40 -13.51 3.24
CA LEU A 77 -11.87 -12.22 3.72
C LEU A 77 -13.36 -12.07 3.44
N GLY A 78 -14.08 -11.50 4.41
CA GLY A 78 -15.47 -11.12 4.22
C GLY A 78 -15.61 -10.08 3.09
N PRO A 79 -16.82 -9.95 2.50
CA PRO A 79 -17.08 -8.95 1.47
C PRO A 79 -16.86 -7.51 1.97
N GLY A 80 -17.01 -7.28 3.29
CA GLY A 80 -16.76 -6.00 3.95
C GLY A 80 -15.31 -5.73 4.36
N SER A 81 -14.40 -6.70 4.22
CA SER A 81 -13.00 -6.52 4.62
C SER A 81 -12.28 -5.57 3.64
N PRO A 82 -11.73 -4.44 4.11
CA PRO A 82 -11.07 -3.47 3.25
C PRO A 82 -9.74 -3.98 2.71
N VAL A 83 -9.50 -3.71 1.42
CA VAL A 83 -8.28 -4.13 0.72
C VAL A 83 -7.80 -3.01 -0.17
N ALA A 84 -6.52 -2.64 -0.05
CA ALA A 84 -5.88 -1.67 -0.91
C ALA A 84 -4.81 -2.31 -1.82
N LEU A 85 -4.63 -1.75 -3.01
CA LEU A 85 -3.50 -2.06 -3.90
C LEU A 85 -2.52 -0.89 -3.94
N ARG A 86 -1.23 -1.19 -3.95
CA ARG A 86 -0.15 -0.25 -4.18
C ARG A 86 0.86 -0.87 -5.15
N GLY A 87 0.76 -0.52 -6.43
CA GLY A 87 1.61 -1.13 -7.45
C GLY A 87 1.36 -2.64 -7.57
N ASP A 88 2.41 -3.44 -7.38
CA ASP A 88 2.39 -4.91 -7.37
C ASP A 88 2.15 -5.50 -5.97
N ARG A 89 1.90 -4.66 -4.96
CA ARG A 89 1.61 -5.05 -3.59
C ARG A 89 0.14 -4.87 -3.25
N MET A 90 -0.37 -5.74 -2.39
CA MET A 90 -1.71 -5.69 -1.82
C MET A 90 -1.61 -5.54 -0.31
N ARG A 91 -2.42 -4.66 0.25
CA ARG A 91 -2.51 -4.36 1.67
C ARG A 91 -3.86 -4.86 2.18
N LEU A 92 -3.81 -5.93 2.97
CA LEU A 92 -4.97 -6.54 3.61
C LEU A 92 -5.05 -5.98 5.03
N LEU A 93 -6.19 -5.39 5.40
CA LEU A 93 -6.37 -4.91 6.77
C LEU A 93 -6.72 -6.10 7.67
N MET A 94 -6.17 -6.11 8.88
CA MET A 94 -6.34 -7.13 9.90
C MET A 94 -6.66 -6.46 11.24
N ALA A 95 -7.17 -7.23 12.21
CA ALA A 95 -7.44 -6.70 13.54
C ALA A 95 -6.17 -6.10 14.16
N ALA A 96 -6.33 -5.05 14.98
CA ALA A 96 -5.20 -4.47 15.70
C ALA A 96 -4.59 -5.51 16.65
N GLY A 97 -3.25 -5.61 16.67
CA GLY A 97 -2.49 -6.61 17.42
C GLY A 97 -2.06 -7.82 16.58
N SER A 98 -2.72 -8.09 15.45
CA SER A 98 -2.38 -9.20 14.57
C SER A 98 -0.96 -9.13 13.97
N ALA A 99 -0.38 -7.93 13.85
CA ALA A 99 1.00 -7.76 13.39
C ALA A 99 2.02 -8.34 14.37
N GLU A 100 1.75 -8.26 15.68
CA GLU A 100 2.62 -8.80 16.74
C GLU A 100 2.47 -10.32 16.88
N GLU A 101 1.29 -10.84 16.57
CA GLU A 101 0.99 -12.28 16.60
C GLU A 101 1.50 -13.00 15.34
N LEU A 102 1.68 -12.29 14.22
CA LEU A 102 2.05 -12.88 12.93
C LEU A 102 3.33 -13.73 12.97
N PRO A 103 4.44 -13.30 13.62
CA PRO A 103 5.64 -14.13 13.70
C PRO A 103 5.40 -15.48 14.40
N GLY A 104 4.69 -15.47 15.53
CA GLY A 104 4.34 -16.70 16.26
C GLY A 104 3.37 -17.58 15.48
N LEU A 105 2.43 -16.98 14.74
CA LEU A 105 1.53 -17.71 13.85
C LEU A 105 2.29 -18.39 12.70
N LEU A 106 3.24 -17.68 12.07
CA LEU A 106 4.07 -18.24 11.00
C LEU A 106 4.97 -19.37 11.51
N GLU A 107 5.47 -19.26 12.74
CA GLU A 107 6.20 -20.34 13.40
C GLU A 107 5.29 -21.56 13.63
N TRP A 108 4.09 -21.35 14.19
CA TRP A 108 3.12 -22.42 14.43
C TRP A 108 2.66 -23.12 13.14
N LEU A 109 2.49 -22.37 12.06
CA LEU A 109 2.18 -22.90 10.73
C LEU A 109 3.37 -23.58 10.04
N GLU A 110 4.50 -23.75 10.73
CA GLU A 110 5.74 -24.33 10.22
C GLU A 110 6.35 -23.56 9.02
N TRP A 111 5.92 -22.32 8.79
CA TRP A 111 6.58 -21.41 7.85
C TRP A 111 7.90 -20.86 8.43
N GLY A 112 8.04 -20.84 9.78
CA GLY A 112 9.29 -20.68 10.53
C GLY A 112 10.14 -19.43 10.19
N PRO A 113 11.41 -19.34 10.64
CA PRO A 113 12.34 -18.26 10.28
C PRO A 113 12.65 -18.20 8.78
N SER A 114 12.37 -19.26 8.02
CA SER A 114 12.38 -19.27 6.55
C SER A 114 11.32 -18.33 5.95
N ALA A 115 10.34 -17.90 6.75
CA ALA A 115 9.42 -16.80 6.44
C ALA A 115 10.09 -15.42 6.37
N LEU A 116 11.31 -15.25 6.90
CA LEU A 116 12.14 -14.06 6.61
C LEU A 116 12.46 -13.96 5.11
N GLY A 117 12.43 -15.11 4.43
CA GLY A 117 12.43 -15.24 2.98
C GLY A 117 11.02 -15.36 2.39
N LEU A 118 9.98 -14.85 3.01
CA LEU A 118 8.69 -14.62 2.37
C LEU A 118 8.50 -13.11 2.24
N ASP A 119 8.01 -12.67 1.09
CA ASP A 119 7.82 -11.24 0.79
C ASP A 119 6.55 -10.69 1.49
N LEU A 120 6.41 -10.97 2.79
CA LEU A 120 5.31 -10.63 3.68
C LEU A 120 5.79 -9.55 4.65
N VAL A 121 5.03 -8.46 4.80
CA VAL A 121 5.33 -7.40 5.76
C VAL A 121 4.09 -7.09 6.58
N ALA A 122 4.16 -7.28 7.89
CA ALA A 122 3.14 -6.79 8.81
C ALA A 122 3.50 -5.37 9.26
N LEU A 123 2.52 -4.47 9.16
CA LEU A 123 2.56 -3.12 9.70
C LEU A 123 1.63 -3.08 10.90
N GLY A 124 2.21 -2.94 12.09
CA GLY A 124 1.49 -2.88 13.37
C GLY A 124 1.50 -1.48 13.98
N ALA A 125 1.46 -1.43 15.31
CA ALA A 125 1.46 -0.20 16.09
C ALA A 125 2.61 0.75 15.70
N GLY A 126 2.26 2.00 15.41
CA GLY A 126 3.22 3.05 15.06
C GLY A 126 3.68 3.04 13.60
N ALA A 127 3.29 2.05 12.80
CA ALA A 127 3.53 2.05 11.37
C ALA A 127 2.58 3.01 10.64
N LEU A 128 2.95 3.39 9.41
CA LEU A 128 2.19 4.29 8.56
C LEU A 128 1.86 3.64 7.21
N MET A 129 0.62 3.74 6.79
CA MET A 129 0.15 3.28 5.48
C MET A 129 -0.27 4.48 4.61
N ASP A 130 0.13 4.53 3.34
CA ASP A 130 -0.40 5.55 2.41
C ASP A 130 -1.92 5.47 2.34
N ALA A 131 -2.61 6.57 2.64
CA ALA A 131 -4.06 6.66 2.65
C ALA A 131 -4.61 6.64 1.21
N PRO A 132 -5.34 5.59 0.80
CA PRO A 132 -5.95 5.57 -0.51
C PRO A 132 -6.95 6.73 -0.71
N PRO A 133 -7.30 7.10 -1.96
CA PRO A 133 -8.39 8.04 -2.19
C PRO A 133 -9.72 7.43 -1.69
N PRO A 134 -10.59 8.23 -1.02
CA PRO A 134 -11.89 7.75 -0.62
C PRO A 134 -12.76 7.42 -1.84
N PRO A 135 -13.69 6.45 -1.72
CA PRO A 135 -14.60 6.11 -2.81
C PRO A 135 -15.40 7.35 -3.23
N GLY A 136 -15.50 7.60 -4.53
CA GLY A 136 -16.23 8.76 -5.06
C GLY A 136 -15.47 10.09 -5.10
N ALA A 137 -14.23 10.18 -4.59
CA ALA A 137 -13.43 11.42 -4.64
C ALA A 137 -12.67 11.65 -5.97
N GLY A 138 -12.99 10.89 -7.01
CA GLY A 138 -12.47 11.12 -8.36
C GLY A 138 -13.07 12.40 -8.99
N PRO A 139 -12.39 13.08 -9.92
CA PRO A 139 -12.91 14.29 -10.59
C PRO A 139 -14.19 14.08 -11.41
N LEU A 140 -14.57 12.82 -11.65
CA LEU A 140 -15.88 12.43 -12.13
C LEU A 140 -16.37 11.30 -11.20
N GLY A 141 -17.68 11.30 -10.91
CA GLY A 141 -18.36 10.31 -10.07
C GLY A 141 -18.19 8.86 -10.54
N PRO A 142 -19.02 7.90 -10.06
CA PRO A 142 -18.76 6.47 -10.20
C PRO A 142 -18.76 6.04 -11.68
N ARG A 143 -17.59 6.09 -12.32
CA ARG A 143 -17.30 5.38 -13.54
C ARG A 143 -16.32 4.26 -13.21
N PRO A 144 -16.54 3.04 -13.73
CA PRO A 144 -15.58 1.97 -13.60
C PRO A 144 -14.26 2.45 -14.20
N VAL A 145 -13.21 2.50 -13.38
CA VAL A 145 -11.86 2.85 -13.81
C VAL A 145 -11.43 1.83 -14.86
N SER A 146 -11.32 2.25 -16.11
CA SER A 146 -10.72 1.43 -17.16
C SER A 146 -9.26 1.15 -16.77
N PRO A 147 -8.79 -0.11 -16.80
CA PRO A 147 -7.40 -0.45 -16.51
C PRO A 147 -6.55 -0.04 -17.72
N GLY A 148 -6.19 1.24 -17.80
CA GLY A 148 -5.45 1.74 -18.95
C GLY A 148 -4.83 3.12 -18.80
N ARG A 149 -5.07 3.83 -17.70
CA ARG A 149 -4.39 5.11 -17.44
C ARG A 149 -3.49 4.98 -16.23
N SER A 150 -2.19 4.91 -16.50
CA SER A 150 -1.11 5.04 -15.53
C SER A 150 -1.26 6.39 -14.80
N GLY A 151 -2.06 6.40 -13.73
CA GLY A 151 -2.09 7.48 -12.76
C GLY A 151 -1.12 7.12 -11.66
N SER A 152 0.01 7.84 -11.57
CA SER A 152 0.97 7.77 -10.45
C SER A 152 1.26 6.35 -9.95
N GLN A 153 2.21 5.67 -10.59
CA GLN A 153 2.58 4.24 -10.48
C GLN A 153 2.89 3.65 -9.08
N GLY A 154 2.57 4.34 -7.99
CA GLY A 154 2.75 3.85 -6.61
C GLY A 154 1.77 4.39 -5.58
N ALA A 155 0.69 5.08 -5.98
CA ALA A 155 -0.35 5.53 -5.04
C ALA A 155 -1.28 4.37 -4.66
N ALA A 156 -1.58 4.24 -3.36
CA ALA A 156 -2.50 3.20 -2.89
C ALA A 156 -3.94 3.50 -3.35
N VAL A 157 -4.69 2.49 -3.79
CA VAL A 157 -6.10 2.56 -4.22
C VAL A 157 -6.92 1.48 -3.53
N TRP A 158 -8.17 1.77 -3.14
CA TRP A 158 -9.07 0.76 -2.59
C TRP A 158 -9.54 -0.20 -3.70
N LEU A 159 -9.30 -1.50 -3.51
CA LEU A 159 -9.99 -2.57 -4.25
C LEU A 159 -11.36 -2.86 -3.64
N ARG A 160 -11.39 -2.94 -2.31
CA ARG A 160 -12.61 -3.03 -1.50
C ARG A 160 -12.57 -1.87 -0.53
N PRO A 161 -13.42 -0.83 -0.71
CA PRO A 161 -13.41 0.31 0.18
C PRO A 161 -13.89 -0.12 1.58
N PRO A 162 -13.37 0.51 2.65
CA PRO A 162 -13.93 0.31 3.98
C PRO A 162 -15.39 0.79 4.02
N GLY A 163 -16.23 0.05 4.75
CA GLY A 163 -17.55 0.49 5.18
C GLY A 163 -17.46 1.52 6.31
N SER A 164 -18.45 1.60 7.19
CA SER A 164 -18.34 2.43 8.40
C SER A 164 -17.28 1.87 9.37
N ALA A 165 -16.72 2.71 10.24
CA ALA A 165 -15.65 2.30 11.17
C ALA A 165 -15.96 1.00 11.94
N CYS A 166 -17.19 0.90 12.48
CA CYS A 166 -17.65 -0.25 13.26
C CYS A 166 -17.78 -1.52 12.41
N GLU A 167 -18.35 -1.40 11.19
CA GLU A 167 -18.45 -2.52 10.26
C GLU A 167 -17.08 -3.01 9.80
N VAL A 168 -16.13 -2.09 9.62
CA VAL A 168 -14.76 -2.43 9.22
C VAL A 168 -14.14 -3.27 10.31
N GLU A 169 -14.08 -2.79 11.55
CA GLU A 169 -13.44 -3.51 12.67
C GLU A 169 -14.05 -4.91 12.87
N ALA A 170 -15.37 -5.05 12.74
CA ALA A 170 -16.05 -6.35 12.83
C ALA A 170 -15.73 -7.31 11.65
N SER A 171 -15.30 -6.75 10.50
CA SER A 171 -14.99 -7.50 9.28
C SER A 171 -13.50 -7.81 9.13
N LEU A 172 -12.65 -7.44 10.10
CA LEU A 172 -11.21 -7.68 10.01
C LEU A 172 -10.87 -9.11 10.46
N PRO A 173 -9.98 -9.81 9.74
CA PRO A 173 -9.46 -11.09 10.18
C PRO A 173 -8.72 -10.93 11.51
N THR A 174 -9.02 -11.83 12.44
CA THR A 174 -8.40 -11.90 13.78
C THR A 174 -8.00 -13.33 14.09
N LEU A 175 -6.98 -13.53 14.94
CA LEU A 175 -6.81 -14.83 15.60
C LEU A 175 -7.94 -14.97 16.59
N SER A 176 -8.96 -15.76 16.24
CA SER A 176 -10.10 -15.96 17.12
C SER A 176 -9.60 -16.44 18.48
N ALA A 177 -9.79 -15.64 19.53
CA ALA A 177 -9.92 -16.18 20.87
C ALA A 177 -11.03 -17.23 20.80
N VAL A 178 -10.73 -18.43 21.27
CA VAL A 178 -11.62 -19.59 21.24
C VAL A 178 -13.04 -19.19 21.69
N GLY A 179 -14.03 -19.21 20.78
CA GLY A 179 -15.45 -19.10 21.18
C GLY A 179 -16.39 -18.11 20.46
N ALA A 180 -16.15 -17.66 19.23
CA ALA A 180 -17.17 -16.92 18.46
C ALA A 180 -17.43 -17.57 17.09
N GLY A 181 -18.72 -17.70 16.74
CA GLY A 181 -19.25 -18.58 15.69
C GLY A 181 -18.70 -18.36 14.28
N GLY A 182 -18.78 -19.43 13.47
CA GLY A 182 -18.10 -19.63 12.17
C GLY A 182 -18.54 -18.75 11.00
N GLY A 183 -18.44 -17.43 11.15
CA GLY A 183 -18.58 -16.44 10.08
C GLY A 183 -17.54 -15.32 10.12
N THR A 184 -16.63 -15.33 11.09
CA THR A 184 -15.54 -14.35 11.19
C THR A 184 -14.38 -14.74 10.27
N PRO A 185 -13.76 -13.77 9.57
CA PRO A 185 -12.60 -14.05 8.74
C PRO A 185 -11.45 -14.60 9.60
N ASP A 186 -10.92 -15.76 9.21
CA ASP A 186 -9.89 -16.49 9.96
C ASP A 186 -8.48 -16.04 9.53
N LEU A 187 -7.75 -15.40 10.45
CA LEU A 187 -6.39 -14.96 10.18
C LEU A 187 -5.44 -16.12 9.86
N VAL A 188 -5.65 -17.30 10.46
CA VAL A 188 -4.82 -18.49 10.19
C VAL A 188 -4.91 -18.89 8.73
N ARG A 189 -6.14 -19.00 8.20
CA ARG A 189 -6.39 -19.39 6.79
C ARG A 189 -5.90 -18.33 5.82
N LEU A 190 -6.05 -17.06 6.18
CA LEU A 190 -5.53 -15.95 5.42
C LEU A 190 -4.00 -16.05 5.28
N VAL A 191 -3.30 -16.13 6.41
CA VAL A 191 -1.82 -16.13 6.45
C VAL A 191 -1.26 -17.38 5.78
N ASP A 192 -1.80 -18.56 6.07
CA ASP A 192 -1.39 -19.82 5.44
C ASP A 192 -1.51 -19.76 3.91
N THR A 193 -2.62 -19.20 3.42
CA THR A 193 -2.84 -19.04 1.99
C THR A 193 -1.88 -18.04 1.37
N VAL A 194 -1.66 -16.90 2.01
CA VAL A 194 -0.71 -15.91 1.49
C VAL A 194 0.69 -16.52 1.47
N ALA A 195 1.14 -17.14 2.56
CA ALA A 195 2.45 -17.78 2.66
C ALA A 195 2.65 -18.83 1.56
N THR A 196 1.67 -19.72 1.37
CA THR A 196 1.66 -20.73 0.30
C THR A 196 1.82 -20.10 -1.08
N HIS A 197 1.07 -19.03 -1.38
CA HIS A 197 1.13 -18.39 -2.68
C HIS A 197 2.42 -17.59 -2.89
N VAL A 198 2.93 -16.91 -1.87
CA VAL A 198 4.24 -16.25 -1.91
C VAL A 198 5.35 -17.27 -2.18
N HIS A 199 5.31 -18.40 -1.50
CA HIS A 199 6.26 -19.49 -1.71
C HIS A 199 6.18 -20.01 -3.16
N ARG A 200 4.97 -20.25 -3.68
CA ARG A 200 4.77 -20.67 -5.07
C ARG A 200 5.31 -19.67 -6.09
N ILE A 201 5.11 -18.37 -5.87
CA ILE A 201 5.66 -17.31 -6.74
C ILE A 201 7.18 -17.34 -6.71
N ARG A 202 7.79 -17.49 -5.53
CA ARG A 202 9.24 -17.60 -5.38
C ARG A 202 9.80 -18.81 -6.11
N LEU A 203 9.19 -19.99 -5.95
CA LEU A 203 9.59 -21.21 -6.66
C LEU A 203 9.50 -21.02 -8.19
N ARG A 204 8.39 -20.47 -8.69
CA ARG A 204 8.22 -20.18 -10.12
C ARG A 204 9.29 -19.23 -10.65
N ARG A 205 9.60 -18.17 -9.90
CA ARG A 205 10.65 -17.20 -10.28
C ARG A 205 12.02 -17.86 -10.30
N ALA A 206 12.34 -18.70 -9.31
CA ALA A 206 13.60 -19.44 -9.26
C ALA A 206 13.75 -20.41 -10.45
N CYS A 207 12.69 -21.15 -10.80
CA CYS A 207 12.70 -22.03 -11.98
C CYS A 207 12.76 -21.28 -13.31
N ALA A 208 12.28 -20.03 -13.35
CA ALA A 208 12.26 -19.21 -14.55
C ALA A 208 13.54 -18.37 -14.75
N GLN A 209 14.41 -18.25 -13.74
CA GLN A 209 15.71 -17.64 -13.95
C GLN A 209 16.57 -18.60 -14.78
N PRO A 210 17.03 -18.22 -15.97
CA PRO A 210 18.08 -18.97 -16.64
C PRO A 210 19.28 -18.96 -15.70
N PHE A 211 19.78 -20.14 -15.32
CA PHE A 211 21.10 -20.21 -14.72
C PHE A 211 22.05 -19.48 -15.68
N PRO A 212 22.82 -18.47 -15.24
CA PRO A 212 23.93 -18.02 -16.05
C PRO A 212 24.82 -19.25 -16.18
N PHE A 213 24.83 -19.86 -17.36
CA PHE A 213 25.86 -20.81 -17.73
C PHE A 213 27.17 -20.11 -17.40
N HIS A 214 27.86 -20.63 -16.40
CA HIS A 214 29.23 -20.25 -16.15
C HIS A 214 30.01 -20.75 -17.37
N GLU A 215 30.12 -19.90 -18.38
CA GLU A 215 31.07 -20.05 -19.47
C GLU A 215 32.46 -19.85 -18.85
N GLY A 216 32.93 -20.89 -18.17
CA GLY A 216 34.32 -21.02 -17.76
C GLY A 216 35.21 -20.97 -19.01
N PRO A 217 36.43 -20.45 -18.90
CA PRO A 217 37.24 -20.08 -20.06
C PRO A 217 37.40 -21.28 -20.98
N ALA A 218 37.22 -21.04 -22.29
CA ALA A 218 37.56 -21.99 -23.32
C ALA A 218 39.00 -22.49 -23.11
N GLN A 219 39.14 -23.65 -22.48
CA GLN A 219 40.38 -24.37 -22.36
C GLN A 219 40.75 -24.82 -23.79
N ALA A 220 41.67 -24.08 -24.41
CA ALA A 220 42.27 -24.51 -25.66
C ALA A 220 42.96 -25.88 -25.43
N PRO A 221 42.69 -26.91 -26.24
CA PRO A 221 43.44 -28.15 -26.18
C PRO A 221 44.75 -27.98 -26.95
N ASP A 222 45.78 -27.44 -26.31
CA ASP A 222 47.16 -27.56 -26.80
C ASP A 222 47.98 -28.39 -25.81
N GLN A 223 47.91 -29.72 -25.98
CA GLN A 223 48.95 -30.64 -25.55
C GLN A 223 49.54 -31.32 -26.80
N PRO A 224 50.74 -30.94 -27.26
CA PRO A 224 51.54 -31.83 -28.09
C PRO A 224 52.24 -32.85 -27.18
N LEU A 225 51.96 -34.12 -27.46
CA LEU A 225 52.68 -35.27 -26.95
C LEU A 225 54.18 -35.13 -27.24
N ALA A 226 55.01 -35.06 -26.21
CA ALA A 226 56.44 -35.32 -26.31
C ALA A 226 56.78 -36.54 -25.46
N PHE A 227 56.91 -37.69 -26.13
CA PHE A 227 57.66 -38.83 -25.63
C PHE A 227 59.14 -38.60 -25.93
N SER A 228 60.00 -38.61 -24.91
CA SER A 228 61.42 -38.96 -24.96
C SER A 228 61.87 -39.39 -23.58
#